data_AF-A0A533V485-F1
#
_entry.id   AF-A0A533V485-F1
#
_cell.length_a   1.000
_cell.length_b   1.000
_cell.length_c   1.000
_cell.angle_alpha   90.00
_cell.angle_beta   90.00
_cell.angle_gamma   90.00
#
_symmetry.space_group_name_H-M   'P 1'
#
loop_
_entity.id
_entity.type
_entity.pdbx_description
1 polymer ?
#
loop_
_entity_poly.entity_id
_entity_poly.type
_entity_poly.pdbx_seq_one_letter_code
_entity_poly.pdbx_strand_id
1 'polypeptide(L)'
;MSHLIRTIVQNYIANSNCFSIVAKDGITTDQFAIHKSDLMFVKASLNVRKMQSQIPAIFRSVSIAKNLDYYQNKICHEIPSIPDTEQVKLILQKLRVIIITLFLRLNKLMVEIKSDNSMYNNYFLEWNRHSEEALIITSTILVGYQKGRTETKILDTIKKTLDYLGISMYIIDDEISYLY
;
A
#
# COMPACT_ATOMS: atom_id res chain seq x y z
N MET A 1 -7.87 5.53 14.67
CA MET A 1 -7.24 5.61 13.34
C MET A 1 -6.09 6.60 13.26
N SER A 2 -6.12 7.75 13.95
CA SER A 2 -4.92 8.61 14.09
C SER A 2 -3.69 7.86 14.64
N HIS A 3 -3.85 7.03 15.69
CA HIS A 3 -2.76 6.19 16.20
C HIS A 3 -2.14 5.26 15.14
N LEU A 4 -2.95 4.72 14.21
CA LEU A 4 -2.45 3.85 13.14
C LEU A 4 -1.55 4.63 12.20
N ILE A 5 -2.01 5.79 11.73
CA ILE A 5 -1.25 6.66 10.83
C ILE A 5 0.04 7.13 11.50
N ARG A 6 -0.04 7.61 12.75
CA ARG A 6 1.14 7.97 13.55
C ARG A 6 2.16 6.84 13.62
N THR A 7 1.70 5.62 13.89
CA THR A 7 2.58 4.45 13.97
C THR A 7 3.22 4.14 12.62
N ILE A 8 2.47 4.23 11.52
CA ILE A 8 3.00 4.07 10.16
C ILE A 8 4.07 5.13 9.89
N VAL A 9 3.79 6.39 10.20
CA VAL A 9 4.70 7.51 9.93
C VAL A 9 6.00 7.32 10.70
N GLN A 10 5.93 7.06 12.01
CA GLN A 10 7.11 6.88 12.86
C GLN A 10 7.96 5.67 12.47
N ASN A 11 7.35 4.56 12.05
CA ASN A 11 8.10 3.32 11.79
C ASN A 11 8.57 3.17 10.34
N TYR A 12 7.86 3.78 9.37
CA TYR A 12 8.08 3.49 7.95
C TYR A 12 8.28 4.71 7.05
N ILE A 13 7.93 5.92 7.51
CA ILE A 13 7.99 7.14 6.70
C ILE A 13 9.10 8.07 7.17
N ALA A 14 9.16 8.34 8.48
CA ALA A 14 10.12 9.27 9.09
C ALA A 14 11.57 8.79 8.97
N ASN A 15 11.76 7.47 8.95
CA ASN A 15 13.08 6.85 8.84
C ASN A 15 13.39 6.55 7.37
N SER A 16 14.62 6.80 6.93
CA SER A 16 15.08 6.48 5.56
C SER A 16 15.28 4.99 5.28
N ASN A 17 14.74 4.11 6.13
CA ASN A 17 14.87 2.66 6.00
C ASN A 17 13.83 2.14 5.01
N CYS A 18 14.24 1.97 3.76
CA CYS A 18 13.42 1.36 2.72
C CYS A 18 13.33 -0.16 2.90
N PHE A 19 12.16 -0.72 2.60
CA PHE A 19 11.87 -2.13 2.81
C PHE A 19 10.82 -2.62 1.82
N SER A 20 10.91 -3.91 1.49
CA SER A 20 9.86 -4.65 0.80
C SER A 20 8.89 -5.26 1.79
N ILE A 21 7.60 -5.17 1.51
CA ILE A 21 6.51 -5.80 2.27
C ILE A 21 6.28 -7.22 1.77
N VAL A 22 6.35 -7.43 0.45
CA VAL A 22 6.12 -8.73 -0.19
C VAL A 22 7.40 -9.53 -0.19
N ALA A 23 7.41 -10.65 0.53
CA ALA A 23 8.56 -11.55 0.60
C ALA A 23 8.51 -12.66 -0.47
N LYS A 24 7.31 -13.08 -0.86
CA LYS A 24 7.09 -13.96 -2.02
C LYS A 24 5.90 -13.44 -2.81
N ASP A 25 6.08 -13.34 -4.12
CA ASP A 25 5.16 -12.59 -4.97
C ASP A 25 3.97 -13.40 -5.48
N GLY A 26 3.86 -14.70 -5.18
CA GLY A 26 2.74 -15.53 -5.63
C GLY A 26 2.57 -15.67 -7.16
N ILE A 27 3.52 -15.16 -7.95
CA ILE A 27 3.53 -15.20 -9.42
C ILE A 27 4.69 -16.06 -9.91
N THR A 28 5.90 -15.80 -9.41
CA THR A 28 7.09 -16.60 -9.70
C THR A 28 7.08 -17.93 -8.97
N THR A 29 6.38 -17.97 -7.84
CA THR A 29 6.09 -19.18 -7.05
C THR A 29 4.61 -19.19 -6.73
N ASP A 30 4.04 -20.35 -6.44
CA ASP A 30 2.63 -20.43 -6.06
C ASP A 30 2.34 -19.86 -4.65
N GLN A 31 3.36 -19.35 -3.95
CA GLN A 31 3.24 -18.83 -2.60
C GLN A 31 3.32 -17.30 -2.62
N PHE A 32 2.26 -16.64 -2.15
CA PHE A 32 2.29 -15.22 -1.80
C PHE A 32 2.58 -15.10 -0.30
N ALA A 33 3.51 -14.23 0.11
CA ALA A 33 3.87 -14.10 1.52
C ALA A 33 4.27 -12.68 1.91
N ILE A 34 3.82 -12.28 3.11
CA ILE A 34 4.30 -11.13 3.85
C ILE A 34 5.08 -11.70 5.04
N HIS A 35 6.41 -11.60 5.02
CA HIS A 35 7.28 -12.14 6.07
C HIS A 35 7.71 -11.11 7.10
N LYS A 36 7.44 -9.82 6.86
CA LYS A 36 7.69 -8.76 7.84
C LYS A 36 6.89 -9.10 9.10
N SER A 37 7.59 -9.22 10.22
CA SER A 37 7.02 -9.47 11.53
C SER A 37 7.53 -8.36 12.43
N ASP A 38 6.69 -7.36 12.64
CA ASP A 38 6.96 -6.24 13.52
C ASP A 38 5.65 -5.82 14.20
N LEU A 39 5.60 -4.63 14.79
CA LEU A 39 4.43 -4.17 15.54
C LEU A 39 3.16 -4.09 14.69
N MET A 40 3.27 -3.98 13.36
CA MET A 40 2.13 -3.73 12.47
C MET A 40 1.83 -4.90 11.54
N PHE A 41 2.86 -5.65 11.13
CA PHE A 41 2.70 -6.81 10.25
C PHE A 41 2.80 -8.13 10.99
N VAL A 42 1.89 -9.04 10.67
CA VAL A 42 1.94 -10.45 11.08
C VAL A 42 2.43 -11.29 9.92
N LYS A 43 3.34 -12.22 10.20
CA LYS A 43 3.82 -13.16 9.18
C LYS A 43 2.66 -13.98 8.63
N ALA A 44 2.38 -13.85 7.33
CA ALA A 44 1.28 -14.55 6.67
C ALA A 44 1.72 -15.05 5.29
N SER A 45 1.21 -16.21 4.88
CA SER A 45 1.46 -16.75 3.55
C SER A 45 0.28 -17.56 3.03
N LEU A 46 0.05 -17.49 1.73
CA LEU A 46 -1.03 -18.19 1.04
C LEU A 46 -0.47 -18.94 -0.16
N ASN A 47 -1.01 -20.13 -0.44
CA ASN A 47 -0.79 -20.77 -1.74
C ASN A 47 -1.87 -20.25 -2.72
N VAL A 48 -1.45 -19.41 -3.66
CA VAL A 48 -2.33 -18.67 -4.58
C VAL A 48 -3.15 -19.61 -5.45
N ARG A 49 -2.52 -20.68 -6.00
CA ARG A 49 -3.23 -21.66 -6.82
C ARG A 49 -4.30 -22.41 -6.04
N LYS A 50 -4.00 -22.84 -4.81
CA LYS A 50 -4.98 -23.51 -3.94
C LYS A 50 -6.13 -22.58 -3.56
N MET A 51 -5.84 -21.30 -3.33
CA MET A 51 -6.84 -20.32 -2.93
C MET A 51 -7.71 -19.84 -4.10
N GLN A 52 -7.24 -19.92 -5.35
CA GLN A 52 -7.97 -19.41 -6.51
C GLN A 52 -9.37 -20.00 -6.66
N SER A 53 -9.55 -21.30 -6.40
CA SER A 53 -10.86 -21.95 -6.55
C SER A 53 -11.89 -21.43 -5.54
N GLN A 54 -11.44 -20.91 -4.41
CA GLN A 54 -12.28 -20.43 -3.32
C GLN A 54 -12.39 -18.90 -3.31
N ILE A 55 -11.32 -18.21 -3.75
CA ILE A 55 -11.19 -16.77 -3.82
C ILE A 55 -10.69 -16.41 -5.24
N PRO A 56 -11.57 -16.41 -6.26
CA PRO A 56 -11.17 -16.09 -7.64
C PRO A 56 -10.41 -14.77 -7.80
N ALA A 57 -10.70 -13.77 -6.94
CA ALA A 57 -10.03 -12.47 -6.94
C ALA A 57 -8.54 -12.50 -6.55
N ILE A 58 -8.04 -13.59 -5.95
CA ILE A 58 -6.72 -13.65 -5.30
C ILE A 58 -5.56 -13.38 -6.26
N PHE A 59 -5.63 -13.86 -7.51
CA PHE A 59 -4.56 -13.65 -8.49
C PHE A 59 -4.37 -12.17 -8.82
N ARG A 60 -5.49 -11.44 -8.98
CA ARG A 60 -5.45 -10.00 -9.19
C ARG A 60 -4.91 -9.29 -7.96
N SER A 61 -5.29 -9.73 -6.76
CA SER A 61 -4.79 -9.17 -5.51
C SER A 61 -3.28 -9.27 -5.37
N VAL A 62 -2.74 -10.46 -5.66
CA VAL A 62 -1.31 -10.72 -5.62
C VAL A 62 -0.54 -9.88 -6.65
N SER A 63 -1.08 -9.74 -7.86
CA SER A 63 -0.50 -8.88 -8.90
C SER A 63 -0.49 -7.40 -8.50
N ILE A 64 -1.61 -6.89 -7.96
CA ILE A 64 -1.69 -5.50 -7.48
C ILE A 64 -0.72 -5.30 -6.30
N ALA A 65 -0.69 -6.23 -5.34
CA ALA A 65 0.20 -6.16 -4.19
C ALA A 65 1.67 -6.09 -4.63
N LYS A 66 2.11 -6.94 -5.56
CA LYS A 66 3.48 -6.88 -6.10
C LYS A 66 3.83 -5.50 -6.66
N ASN A 67 2.92 -4.90 -7.44
CA ASN A 67 3.15 -3.59 -8.03
C ASN A 67 3.14 -2.47 -6.98
N LEU A 68 2.22 -2.52 -6.02
CA LEU A 68 2.22 -1.59 -4.88
C LEU A 68 3.53 -1.67 -4.08
N ASP A 69 4.04 -2.89 -3.84
CA ASP A 69 5.33 -3.10 -3.14
C ASP A 69 6.55 -2.64 -3.96
N TYR A 70 6.43 -2.64 -5.28
CA TYR A 70 7.44 -2.04 -6.14
C TYR A 70 7.42 -0.51 -5.97
N TYR A 71 6.24 0.11 -6.06
CA TYR A 71 6.13 1.56 -6.05
C TYR A 71 6.40 2.19 -4.68
N GLN A 72 5.93 1.66 -3.54
CA GLN A 72 6.29 2.25 -2.24
C GLN A 72 7.81 2.17 -1.99
N ASN A 73 8.46 1.08 -2.44
CA ASN A 73 9.88 0.88 -2.23
C ASN A 73 10.67 1.81 -3.14
N LYS A 74 10.27 1.94 -4.40
CA LYS A 74 10.86 2.90 -5.33
C LYS A 74 10.73 4.34 -4.82
N ILE A 75 9.54 4.73 -4.37
CA ILE A 75 9.33 6.06 -3.78
C ILE A 75 10.25 6.25 -2.58
N CYS A 76 10.32 5.29 -1.66
CA CYS A 76 11.18 5.39 -0.48
C CYS A 76 12.64 5.75 -0.84
N HIS A 77 13.19 5.13 -1.88
CA HIS A 77 14.56 5.40 -2.34
C HIS A 77 14.72 6.75 -3.04
N GLU A 78 13.65 7.28 -3.63
CA GLU A 78 13.65 8.59 -4.30
C GLU A 78 13.47 9.75 -3.30
N ILE A 79 12.78 9.55 -2.17
CA ILE A 79 12.50 10.62 -1.20
C ILE A 79 13.76 11.41 -0.77
N PRO A 80 14.91 10.79 -0.44
CA PRO A 80 16.09 11.53 0.01
C PRO A 80 16.66 12.49 -1.05
N SER A 81 16.44 12.24 -2.34
CA SER A 81 16.94 13.10 -3.42
C SER A 81 16.00 14.25 -3.77
N ILE A 82 14.75 14.23 -3.27
CA ILE A 82 13.76 15.28 -3.52
C ILE A 82 13.92 16.39 -2.45
N PRO A 83 14.10 17.67 -2.85
CA PRO A 83 14.14 18.79 -1.91
C PRO A 83 12.86 18.94 -1.07
N ASP A 84 12.98 19.39 0.17
CA ASP A 84 11.83 19.56 1.08
C ASP A 84 10.85 20.64 0.60
N THR A 85 11.33 21.61 -0.17
CA THR A 85 10.51 22.66 -0.81
C THR A 85 9.60 22.13 -1.91
N GLU A 86 9.85 20.92 -2.43
CA GLU A 86 9.08 20.33 -3.52
C GLU A 86 7.83 19.62 -2.99
N GLN A 87 6.65 20.14 -3.35
CA GLN A 87 5.35 19.60 -2.92
C GLN A 87 5.19 18.10 -3.24
N VAL A 88 5.82 17.63 -4.33
CA VAL A 88 5.75 16.23 -4.75
C VAL A 88 6.32 15.27 -3.70
N LYS A 89 7.31 15.71 -2.90
CA LYS A 89 7.87 14.91 -1.81
C LYS A 89 6.80 14.51 -0.80
N LEU A 90 6.03 15.50 -0.36
CA LEU A 90 4.92 15.31 0.58
C LEU A 90 3.85 14.40 -0.02
N ILE A 91 3.47 14.63 -1.28
CA ILE A 91 2.47 13.81 -1.98
C ILE A 91 2.89 12.34 -2.05
N LEU A 92 4.15 12.09 -2.42
CA LEU A 92 4.70 10.74 -2.51
C LEU A 92 4.75 10.05 -1.14
N GLN A 93 5.06 10.77 -0.07
CA GLN A 93 5.02 10.21 1.30
C GLN A 93 3.58 9.90 1.75
N LYS A 94 2.60 10.76 1.44
CA LYS A 94 1.18 10.50 1.69
C LYS A 94 0.73 9.22 0.99
N LEU A 95 1.13 9.04 -0.28
CA LEU A 95 0.83 7.81 -1.03
C LEU A 95 1.49 6.58 -0.39
N ARG A 96 2.74 6.67 0.09
CA ARG A 96 3.37 5.59 0.83
C ARG A 96 2.57 5.20 2.08
N VAL A 97 2.05 6.16 2.85
CA VAL A 97 1.18 5.88 4.00
C VAL A 97 -0.08 5.11 3.58
N ILE A 98 -0.73 5.54 2.49
CA ILE A 98 -1.93 4.88 1.97
C ILE A 98 -1.62 3.45 1.53
N ILE A 99 -0.53 3.23 0.80
CA ILE A 99 -0.10 1.91 0.34
C ILE A 99 0.20 0.98 1.51
N ILE A 100 0.94 1.45 2.52
CA ILE A 100 1.23 0.65 3.72
C ILE A 100 -0.08 0.28 4.42
N THR A 101 -1.03 1.21 4.53
CA THR A 101 -2.33 0.95 5.15
C THR A 101 -3.15 -0.10 4.36
N LEU A 102 -3.13 -0.05 3.02
CA LEU A 102 -3.72 -1.09 2.17
C LEU A 102 -3.07 -2.46 2.42
N PHE A 103 -1.75 -2.50 2.60
CA PHE A 103 -1.03 -3.73 2.93
C PHE A 103 -1.37 -4.29 4.31
N LEU A 104 -1.56 -3.44 5.32
CA LEU A 104 -2.03 -3.89 6.64
C LEU A 104 -3.41 -4.54 6.55
N ARG A 105 -4.29 -3.97 5.71
CA ARG A 105 -5.60 -4.57 5.46
C ARG A 105 -5.51 -5.89 4.69
N LEU A 106 -4.63 -5.99 3.68
CA LEU A 106 -4.36 -7.25 3.00
C LEU A 106 -3.81 -8.30 3.97
N ASN A 107 -2.86 -7.92 4.81
CA ASN A 107 -2.24 -8.81 5.79
C ASN A 107 -3.28 -9.37 6.77
N LYS A 108 -4.19 -8.52 7.25
CA LYS A 108 -5.34 -8.94 8.05
C LYS A 108 -6.21 -9.95 7.30
N LEU A 109 -6.60 -9.66 6.04
CA LEU A 109 -7.37 -10.61 5.22
C LEU A 109 -6.65 -11.96 5.08
N MET A 110 -5.33 -11.95 4.83
CA MET A 110 -4.54 -13.18 4.70
C MET A 110 -4.54 -14.02 5.98
N VAL A 111 -4.44 -13.38 7.15
CA VAL A 111 -4.43 -14.05 8.46
C VAL A 111 -5.82 -14.59 8.80
N GLU A 112 -6.86 -13.86 8.44
CA GLU A 112 -8.22 -14.20 8.81
C GLU A 112 -8.89 -15.23 7.90
N ILE A 113 -8.35 -15.55 6.71
CA ILE A 113 -8.92 -16.56 5.80
C ILE A 113 -9.26 -17.84 6.56
N LYS A 114 -10.53 -18.27 6.49
CA LYS A 114 -11.03 -19.49 7.12
C LYS A 114 -11.30 -20.57 6.07
N SER A 115 -11.95 -21.67 6.44
CA SER A 115 -12.26 -22.78 5.53
C SER A 115 -13.49 -22.52 4.63
N ASP A 116 -14.38 -21.59 5.01
CA ASP A 116 -15.48 -21.10 4.15
C ASP A 116 -15.13 -19.71 3.62
N ASN A 117 -14.92 -19.62 2.31
CA ASN A 117 -14.16 -18.54 1.66
C ASN A 117 -14.94 -17.71 0.64
N SER A 118 -16.23 -17.99 0.45
CA SER A 118 -17.09 -17.23 -0.48
C SER A 118 -17.18 -15.74 -0.12
N MET A 119 -17.26 -15.41 1.18
CA MET A 119 -17.25 -14.04 1.69
C MET A 119 -15.92 -13.33 1.44
N TYR A 120 -14.79 -14.04 1.57
CA TYR A 120 -13.47 -13.47 1.38
C TYR A 120 -13.25 -13.02 -0.06
N ASN A 121 -13.86 -13.68 -1.05
CA ASN A 121 -13.79 -13.21 -2.43
C ASN A 121 -14.26 -11.75 -2.57
N ASN A 122 -15.37 -11.38 -1.92
CA ASN A 122 -15.86 -10.00 -1.95
C ASN A 122 -14.89 -9.03 -1.26
N TYR A 123 -14.27 -9.44 -0.15
CA TYR A 123 -13.26 -8.62 0.52
C TYR A 123 -11.99 -8.42 -0.33
N PHE A 124 -11.54 -9.44 -1.06
CA PHE A 124 -10.43 -9.31 -2.00
C PHE A 124 -10.82 -8.49 -3.23
N LEU A 125 -12.06 -8.56 -3.71
CA LEU A 125 -12.56 -7.69 -4.78
C LEU A 125 -12.56 -6.21 -4.37
N GLU A 126 -13.07 -5.91 -3.18
CA GLU A 126 -13.04 -4.55 -2.63
C GLU A 126 -11.60 -4.05 -2.42
N TRP A 127 -10.73 -4.90 -1.86
CA TRP A 127 -9.31 -4.57 -1.72
C TRP A 127 -8.65 -4.30 -3.08
N ASN A 128 -8.95 -5.10 -4.11
CA ASN A 128 -8.42 -4.92 -5.47
C ASN A 128 -8.83 -3.56 -6.04
N ARG A 129 -10.11 -3.20 -5.93
CA ARG A 129 -10.65 -1.94 -6.47
C ARG A 129 -9.90 -0.73 -5.92
N HIS A 130 -9.76 -0.65 -4.59
CA HIS A 130 -9.09 0.47 -3.93
C HIS A 130 -7.57 0.46 -4.13
N SER A 131 -6.97 -0.73 -4.17
CA SER A 131 -5.52 -0.88 -4.36
C SER A 131 -5.10 -0.55 -5.77
N GLU A 132 -5.92 -0.86 -6.77
CA GLU A 132 -5.67 -0.50 -8.17
C GLU A 132 -5.80 1.00 -8.40
N GLU A 133 -6.81 1.66 -7.80
CA GLU A 133 -6.91 3.12 -7.79
C GLU A 133 -5.65 3.76 -7.19
N ALA A 134 -5.24 3.33 -6.00
CA ALA A 134 -4.02 3.83 -5.36
C ALA A 134 -2.77 3.58 -6.22
N LEU A 135 -2.67 2.42 -6.86
CA LEU A 135 -1.56 2.07 -7.76
C LEU A 135 -1.50 3.00 -8.98
N ILE A 136 -2.62 3.23 -9.66
CA ILE A 136 -2.69 4.11 -10.83
C ILE A 136 -2.25 5.53 -10.46
N ILE A 137 -2.78 6.07 -9.36
CA ILE A 137 -2.45 7.41 -8.87
C ILE A 137 -0.95 7.50 -8.54
N THR A 138 -0.45 6.53 -7.79
CA THR A 138 0.95 6.48 -7.36
C THR A 138 1.90 6.41 -8.54
N SER A 139 1.64 5.49 -9.48
CA SER A 139 2.47 5.33 -10.67
C SER A 139 2.46 6.60 -11.54
N THR A 140 1.30 7.25 -11.67
CA THR A 140 1.14 8.47 -12.48
C THR A 140 1.93 9.63 -11.89
N ILE A 141 1.82 9.86 -10.58
CA ILE A 141 2.53 10.95 -9.91
C ILE A 141 4.04 10.71 -9.94
N LEU A 142 4.50 9.50 -9.62
CA LEU A 142 5.93 9.19 -9.63
C LEU A 142 6.54 9.32 -11.04
N VAL A 143 5.88 8.75 -12.06
CA VAL A 143 6.36 8.84 -13.45
C VAL A 143 6.27 10.28 -13.98
N GLY A 144 5.23 11.03 -13.58
CA GLY A 144 5.10 12.45 -13.87
C GLY A 144 6.29 13.23 -13.34
N TYR A 145 6.61 13.04 -12.06
CA TYR A 145 7.79 13.64 -11.41
C TYR A 145 9.09 13.30 -12.14
N GLN A 146 9.33 12.02 -12.43
CA GLN A 146 10.53 11.57 -13.13
C GLN A 146 10.66 12.16 -14.55
N LYS A 147 9.56 12.64 -15.13
CA LYS A 147 9.50 13.34 -16.43
C LYS A 147 9.45 14.87 -16.29
N GLY A 148 9.65 15.42 -15.09
CA GLY A 148 9.59 16.86 -14.82
C GLY A 148 8.19 17.46 -14.85
N ARG A 149 7.12 16.66 -14.68
CA ARG A 149 5.73 17.12 -14.61
C ARG A 149 5.27 17.25 -13.15
N THR A 150 4.47 18.27 -12.87
CA THR A 150 3.99 18.63 -11.52
C THR A 150 2.47 18.49 -11.36
N GLU A 151 1.84 17.50 -12.03
CA GLU A 151 0.40 17.28 -11.88
C GLU A 151 0.07 16.64 -10.51
N THR A 152 -0.56 17.42 -9.63
CA THR A 152 -0.91 17.02 -8.25
C THR A 152 -2.41 16.87 -8.01
N LYS A 153 -3.26 17.27 -8.97
CA LYS A 153 -4.75 17.25 -8.87
C LYS A 153 -5.37 15.84 -8.76
N ILE A 154 -4.57 14.79 -8.92
CA ILE A 154 -5.06 13.41 -8.94
C ILE A 154 -5.35 12.90 -7.51
N LEU A 155 -4.84 13.53 -6.45
CA LEU A 155 -5.12 13.10 -5.07
C LEU A 155 -6.61 13.15 -4.70
N ASP A 156 -7.41 14.03 -5.30
CA ASP A 156 -8.84 14.15 -5.01
C ASP A 156 -9.62 12.86 -5.35
N THR A 157 -9.09 12.03 -6.25
CA THR A 157 -9.73 10.76 -6.61
C THR A 157 -9.56 9.69 -5.54
N ILE A 158 -8.56 9.81 -4.65
CA ILE A 158 -8.26 8.79 -3.64
C ILE A 158 -9.24 8.77 -2.45
N LYS A 159 -10.19 9.73 -2.41
CA LYS A 159 -11.16 9.87 -1.31
C LYS A 159 -11.88 8.57 -0.98
N LYS A 160 -12.36 7.83 -1.98
CA LYS A 160 -13.06 6.55 -1.76
C LYS A 160 -12.16 5.50 -1.13
N THR A 161 -10.88 5.51 -1.48
CA THR A 161 -9.87 4.62 -0.89
C THR A 161 -9.55 5.01 0.55
N LEU A 162 -9.49 6.29 0.88
CA LEU A 162 -9.36 6.76 2.26
C LEU A 162 -10.57 6.35 3.11
N ASP A 163 -11.79 6.55 2.58
CA ASP A 163 -13.04 6.15 3.24
C ASP A 163 -13.07 4.63 3.49
N TYR A 164 -12.67 3.83 2.50
CA TYR A 164 -12.53 2.38 2.64
C TYR A 164 -11.58 1.99 3.76
N LEU A 165 -10.42 2.67 3.84
CA LEU A 165 -9.43 2.48 4.89
C LEU A 165 -9.85 3.07 6.25
N GLY A 166 -10.92 3.88 6.28
CA GLY A 166 -11.40 4.64 7.42
C GLY A 166 -10.51 5.84 7.79
N ILE A 167 -9.50 6.17 6.99
CA ILE A 167 -8.54 7.23 7.30
C ILE A 167 -8.96 8.53 6.61
N SER A 168 -8.49 9.68 7.08
CA SER A 168 -8.68 10.97 6.41
C SER A 168 -7.35 11.54 5.96
N MET A 169 -7.36 12.27 4.83
CA MET A 169 -6.14 12.93 4.33
C MET A 169 -5.60 13.93 5.36
N TYR A 170 -6.49 14.64 6.05
CA TYR A 170 -6.11 15.58 7.12
C TYR A 170 -5.23 14.94 8.21
N ILE A 171 -5.54 13.72 8.65
CA ILE A 171 -4.72 13.03 9.67
C ILE A 171 -3.34 12.66 9.10
N ILE A 172 -3.27 12.27 7.83
CA ILE A 172 -1.97 11.98 7.18
C ILE A 172 -1.15 13.27 7.06
N ASP A 173 -1.80 14.38 6.69
CA ASP A 173 -1.17 15.69 6.55
C ASP A 173 -0.59 16.18 7.87
N ASP A 174 -1.36 16.10 8.96
CA ASP A 174 -0.93 16.48 10.30
C ASP A 174 0.32 15.69 10.73
N GLU A 175 0.29 14.37 10.60
CA GLU A 175 1.41 13.51 11.04
C GLU A 175 2.67 13.64 10.15
N ILE A 176 2.52 13.94 8.85
CA ILE A 176 3.66 14.12 7.95
C ILE A 176 4.24 15.55 8.03
N SER A 177 3.43 16.55 8.42
CA SER A 177 3.85 17.96 8.44
C SER A 177 5.08 18.24 9.31
N TYR A 178 5.37 17.39 10.30
CA TYR A 178 6.54 17.53 11.16
C TYR A 178 7.84 16.99 10.54
N LEU A 179 7.79 16.37 9.36
CA LEU A 179 8.95 15.75 8.70
C LEU A 179 9.69 16.68 7.74
N TYR A 180 9.04 17.73 7.22
CA TYR A 180 9.55 18.64 6.19
C TYR A 180 8.96 20.03 6.39
#